data_AF-A0AA96SX32-F1
#
_entry.id   AF-A0AA96SX32-F1
#
_cell.length_a   1.000
_cell.length_b   1.000
_cell.length_c   1.000
_cell.angle_alpha   90.00
_cell.angle_beta   90.00
_cell.angle_gamma   90.00
#
_symmetry.space_group_name_H-M   'P 1'
#
loop_
_entity.id
_entity.type
_entity.pdbx_description
1 polymer ?
#
loop_
_entity_poly.entity_id
_entity_poly.type
_entity_poly.pdbx_seq_one_letter_code
_entity_poly.pdbx_strand_id
1 'polypeptide(L)' 'MTKLANLNFRIARLRYQMKGVQSDIRLLTNAQLDCANAAMRLRRMQADLLALIAEREVLACPA' A
#
# COMPACT_ATOMS: atom_id res chain seq x y z
N MET A 1 -1.05 -3.96 -22.49
CA MET A 1 -1.41 -4.26 -21.09
C MET A 1 -2.81 -3.74 -20.83
N THR A 2 -3.73 -4.54 -20.28
CA THR A 2 -5.07 -4.04 -19.92
C THR A 2 -5.00 -3.14 -18.70
N LYS A 3 -5.93 -2.17 -18.58
CA LYS A 3 -6.02 -1.28 -17.40
C LYS A 3 -6.12 -2.09 -16.10
N LEU A 4 -6.88 -3.18 -16.12
CA LEU A 4 -7.03 -4.11 -15.00
C LEU A 4 -5.70 -4.79 -14.60
N ALA A 5 -4.92 -5.28 -15.57
CA ALA A 5 -3.62 -5.88 -15.30
C ALA A 5 -2.63 -4.86 -14.70
N ASN A 6 -2.66 -3.61 -15.17
CA ASN A 6 -1.85 -2.52 -14.62
C ASN A 6 -2.22 -2.22 -13.16
N LEU A 7 -3.51 -2.13 -12.84
CA LEU A 7 -3.97 -1.93 -11.45
C LEU A 7 -3.56 -3.08 -10.55
N ASN A 8 -3.70 -4.33 -11.00
CA ASN A 8 -3.24 -5.50 -10.24
C ASN A 8 -1.75 -5.43 -9.92
N PHE A 9 -0.93 -5.04 -10.89
CA PHE A 9 0.50 -4.84 -10.69
C PHE A 9 0.80 -3.72 -9.68
N ARG A 10 0.12 -2.57 -9.80
CA ARG A 10 0.28 -1.44 -8.87
C ARG A 10 -0.13 -1.82 -7.44
N ILE A 11 -1.25 -2.52 -7.27
CA ILE A 11 -1.72 -3.04 -5.98
C ILE A 11 -0.69 -4.00 -5.37
N ALA A 12 -0.19 -4.97 -6.15
CA ALA A 12 0.80 -5.93 -5.69
C ALA A 12 2.11 -5.25 -5.26
N ARG A 13 2.60 -4.30 -6.08
CA ARG A 13 3.79 -3.50 -5.78
C ARG A 13 3.61 -2.67 -4.51
N LEU A 14 2.47 -1.99 -4.35
CA LEU A 14 2.19 -1.17 -3.17
C LEU A 14 2.13 -2.02 -1.90
N ARG A 15 1.47 -3.19 -1.95
CA ARG A 15 1.44 -4.15 -0.83
C ARG A 15 2.85 -4.62 -0.45
N TYR A 16 3.71 -4.89 -1.43
CA TYR A 16 5.10 -5.25 -1.16
C TYR A 16 5.86 -4.12 -0.45
N GLN A 17 5.72 -2.89 -0.93
CA GLN A 17 6.35 -1.73 -0.29
C GLN A 17 5.82 -1.49 1.13
N MET A 18 4.52 -1.70 1.37
CA MET A 18 3.92 -1.58 2.70
C MET A 18 4.53 -2.57 3.70
N LYS A 19 4.84 -3.81 3.26
CA LYS A 19 5.54 -4.79 4.11
C LYS A 19 6.92 -4.28 4.54
N GLY A 20 7.65 -3.62 3.63
CA GLY A 20 8.91 -2.97 3.96
C GLY A 20 8.75 -1.91 5.05
N VAL A 21 7.81 -0.97 4.87
CA VAL A 21 7.54 0.09 5.87
C VAL A 21 7.08 -0.49 7.21
N GLN A 22 6.28 -1.57 7.21
CA GLN A 22 5.88 -2.26 8.44
C GLN A 22 7.07 -2.89 9.16
N SER A 23 8.03 -3.48 8.43
CA SER A 23 9.28 -3.96 8.99
C SER A 23 10.12 -2.82 9.58
N ASP A 24 10.22 -1.69 8.89
CA ASP A 24 10.93 -0.50 9.39
C ASP A 24 10.32 0.01 10.71
N ILE A 25 8.98 0.09 10.78
CA ILE A 25 8.28 0.46 12.02
C ILE A 25 8.62 -0.50 13.16
N ARG A 26 8.63 -1.82 12.90
CA ARG A 26 8.99 -2.82 13.92
C ARG A 26 10.42 -2.65 14.40
N LEU A 27 11.37 -2.43 13.48
CA LEU A 27 12.78 -2.21 13.82
C LEU A 27 12.95 -0.96 14.68
N LEU A 28 12.34 0.16 14.28
CA LEU A 28 12.38 1.42 15.02
C LEU A 28 11.75 1.27 16.41
N THR A 29 10.59 0.62 16.50
CA THR A 29 9.89 0.36 17.77
C THR A 29 10.75 -0.49 18.71
N ASN A 30 11.36 -1.56 18.20
CA ASN A 30 12.24 -2.43 19.00
C ASN A 30 13.50 -1.70 19.47
N ALA A 31 14.00 -0.76 18.68
CA ALA A 31 15.12 0.10 19.03
C ALA A 31 14.72 1.30 19.91
N GLN A 32 13.44 1.44 20.29
CA GLN A 32 12.90 2.60 21.00
C GLN A 32 13.17 3.94 20.29
N LEU A 33 13.22 3.91 18.95
CA LEU A 33 13.40 5.07 18.09
C LEU A 33 12.06 5.61 17.57
N ASP A 34 12.03 6.89 17.22
CA ASP A 34 10.85 7.51 16.63
C ASP A 34 10.46 6.83 15.30
N CYS A 35 9.21 6.40 15.20
CA CYS A 35 8.63 5.77 14.02
C CYS A 35 7.48 6.58 13.40
N ALA A 36 7.22 7.81 13.87
CA ALA A 36 6.10 8.64 13.41
C ALA A 36 6.10 8.85 11.89
N ASN A 37 7.26 9.10 11.30
CA ASN A 37 7.39 9.26 9.85
C ASN A 37 7.06 7.99 9.07
N ALA A 38 7.53 6.84 9.54
CA ALA A 38 7.23 5.55 8.92
C ALA A 38 5.73 5.20 9.07
N ALA A 39 5.13 5.49 10.22
CA ALA A 39 3.70 5.32 10.46
C ALA A 39 2.84 6.22 9.55
N MET A 40 3.21 7.50 9.39
CA MET A 40 2.53 8.41 8.46
C MET A 40 2.64 7.93 7.01
N ARG A 41 3.81 7.45 6.60
CA ARG A 41 4.01 6.88 5.27
C ARG A 41 3.13 5.65 5.07
N LEU A 42 3.07 4.73 6.04
CA LEU A 42 2.20 3.56 5.96
C LEU A 42 0.73 3.95 5.82
N ARG A 43 0.26 4.95 6.58
CA ARG A 43 -1.12 5.45 6.49
C ARG A 43 -1.46 5.98 5.09
N ARG A 44 -0.56 6.76 4.47
CA ARG A 44 -0.76 7.25 3.09
C ARG A 44 -0.84 6.08 2.10
N MET A 45 0.06 5.10 2.23
CA MET A 45 0.05 3.92 1.37
C MET A 45 -1.22 3.07 1.52
N GLN A 46 -1.81 3.00 2.73
CA GLN A 46 -3.09 2.36 2.95
C GLN A 46 -4.24 3.07 2.21
N ALA A 47 -4.26 4.41 2.24
CA ALA A 47 -5.24 5.19 1.49
C ALA A 47 -5.09 4.98 -0.03
N ASP A 48 -3.86 5.02 -0.54
CA ASP A 48 -3.58 4.75 -1.96
C ASP A 48 -4.01 3.34 -2.37
N LEU A 49 -3.81 2.35 -1.50
CA LEU A 49 -4.21 0.97 -1.76
C LEU A 49 -5.73 0.84 -1.89
N LEU A 50 -6.48 1.50 -1.01
CA LEU A 50 -7.95 1.51 -1.07
C LEU A 50 -8.45 2.15 -2.36
N ALA A 51 -7.86 3.28 -2.77
CA ALA A 51 -8.21 3.94 -4.03
C ALA A 51 -7.96 3.04 -5.25
N LEU A 52 -6.83 2.33 -5.29
CA LEU A 52 -6.51 1.40 -6.37
C LEU A 52 -7.46 0.19 -6.39
N ILE A 53 -7.86 -0.32 -5.22
CA ILE A 53 -8.82 -1.44 -5.13
C ILE A 53 -10.18 -1.01 -5.66
N ALA A 54 -10.66 0.17 -5.25
CA ALA A 54 -11.92 0.72 -5.73
C ALA A 54 -11.92 0.90 -7.26
N GLU A 55 -10.84 1.46 -7.83
CA GLU A 55 -10.72 1.61 -9.28
C GLU A 55 -10.69 0.24 -10.00
N ARG A 56 -10.02 -0.76 -9.41
CA ARG A 56 -9.99 -2.13 -9.95
C ARG A 56 -11.37 -2.76 -9.96
N GLU A 57 -12.16 -2.56 -8.91
CA GLU A 57 -13.49 -3.14 -8.76
C GLU A 57 -14.48 -2.59 -9.80
N VAL A 58 -14.45 -1.27 -10.03
CA VAL A 58 -15.25 -0.63 -11.09
C VAL A 58 -14.96 -1.22 -12.47
N LEU A 59 -13.70 -1.58 -12.74
CA LEU A 59 -13.30 -2.16 -14.03
C LEU A 59 -13.56 -3.67 -14.14
N ALA A 60 -13.59 -4.39 -13.01
CA ALA A 60 -13.79 -5.84 -12.99
C ALA A 60 -15.28 -6.21 -13.09
N CYS A 61 -16.16 -5.37 -12.55
CA CYS A 61 -17.61 -5.51 -12.61
C CYS A 61 -18.25 -4.21 -13.12
N PRO A 62 -18.20 -3.93 -14.43
CA PRO A 62 -18.97 -2.84 -15.01
C PRO A 62 -20.47 -3.15 -14.87
N ALA A 63 -21.24 -2.18 -14.34
CA ALA A 63 -22.70 -2.26 -14.25
C ALA A 63 -23.36 -2.30 -15.63
#